data_AF-A0A412DRZ0-F1
#
_entry.id   AF-A0A412DRZ0-F1
#
_cell.length_a   1.000
_cell.length_b   1.000
_cell.length_c   1.000
_cell.angle_alpha   90.00
_cell.angle_beta   90.00
_cell.angle_gamma   90.00
#
_symmetry.space_group_name_H-M   'P 1'
#
loop_
_entity.id
_entity.type
_entity.pdbx_description
1 polymer ?
#
loop_
_entity_poly.entity_id
_entity_poly.type
_entity_poly.pdbx_seq_one_letter_code
_entity_poly.pdbx_strand_id
1 'polypeptide(L)'
;MAQENKYCVQNFWNDEADLEVFQVDNGVKIKFGKDADGVICFLTKPGKEYIIRSSDYAKKDRTVFAGTPNREVKKLGNRILGKLNGWNDFN
;
A
#
# COMPACT_ATOMS: atom_id res chain seq x y z
N MET A 1 -2.59 32.70 -0.60
CA MET A 1 -2.79 31.65 -1.63
C MET A 1 -1.88 30.49 -1.28
N ALA A 2 -2.38 29.25 -1.21
CA ALA A 2 -1.54 28.10 -0.88
C ALA A 2 -0.52 27.89 -2.00
N GLN A 3 0.77 27.80 -1.65
CA GLN A 3 1.84 27.54 -2.61
C GLN A 3 1.67 26.14 -3.20
N GLU A 4 1.68 26.03 -4.52
CA GLU A 4 1.64 24.76 -5.25
C GLU A 4 3.05 24.42 -5.74
N ASN A 5 3.50 23.20 -5.45
CA ASN A 5 4.83 22.71 -5.81
C ASN A 5 4.72 21.61 -6.85
N LYS A 6 5.55 21.67 -7.90
CA LYS A 6 5.65 20.60 -8.89
C LYS A 6 6.35 19.39 -8.28
N TYR A 7 5.71 18.24 -8.31
CA TYR A 7 6.29 16.95 -7.94
C TYR A 7 6.34 16.06 -9.18
N CYS A 8 7.43 15.33 -9.36
CA CYS A 8 7.64 14.40 -10.46
C CYS A 8 8.19 13.07 -9.93
N VAL A 9 7.69 11.96 -10.46
CA VAL A 9 8.11 10.61 -10.07
C VAL A 9 8.09 9.67 -11.28
N GLN A 10 9.02 8.71 -11.31
CA GLN A 10 9.03 7.67 -12.34
C GLN A 10 7.74 6.84 -12.26
N ASN A 11 7.10 6.60 -13.41
CA ASN A 11 6.00 5.67 -13.48
C ASN A 11 6.52 4.23 -13.33
N PHE A 12 6.02 3.52 -12.32
CA PHE A 12 6.37 2.12 -12.05
C PHE A 12 5.36 1.12 -12.63
N TRP A 13 4.22 1.60 -13.14
CA TRP A 13 3.24 0.78 -13.84
C TRP A 13 3.47 0.97 -15.33
N ASN A 14 3.72 -0.09 -16.08
CA ASN A 14 4.04 -0.06 -17.52
C ASN A 14 3.31 1.02 -18.32
N ASP A 15 3.89 1.48 -19.42
CA ASP A 15 3.42 2.68 -20.14
C ASP A 15 1.95 2.66 -20.60
N GLU A 16 1.35 1.47 -20.69
CA GLU A 16 -0.03 1.22 -21.10
C GLU A 16 -1.05 1.29 -19.94
N ALA A 17 -0.60 1.36 -18.69
CA ALA A 17 -1.50 1.40 -17.54
C ALA A 17 -2.16 2.79 -17.43
N ASP A 18 -3.49 2.81 -17.44
CA ASP A 18 -4.26 4.02 -17.13
C ASP A 18 -4.04 4.39 -15.66
N LEU A 19 -3.42 5.55 -15.41
CA LEU A 19 -3.08 6.03 -14.07
C LEU A 19 -4.04 7.09 -13.57
N GLU A 20 -4.18 7.14 -12.25
CA GLU A 20 -4.94 8.16 -11.55
C GLU A 20 -4.17 8.67 -10.33
N VAL A 21 -4.23 9.99 -10.12
CA VAL A 21 -3.69 10.65 -8.93
C VAL A 21 -4.84 11.28 -8.15
N PHE A 22 -4.94 11.00 -6.85
CA PHE A 22 -5.97 11.57 -5.98
C PHE A 22 -5.37 12.14 -4.70
N GLN A 23 -5.97 13.19 -4.19
CA GLN A 23 -5.67 13.70 -2.85
C GLN A 23 -6.41 12.86 -1.80
N VAL A 24 -5.73 12.46 -0.73
CA VAL A 24 -6.28 11.51 0.26
C VAL A 24 -7.43 12.11 1.07
N ASP A 25 -7.35 13.39 1.39
CA ASP A 25 -8.28 14.05 2.33
C ASP A 25 -9.69 14.25 1.75
N ASN A 26 -9.81 14.51 0.45
CA ASN A 26 -11.06 14.84 -0.23
C ASN A 26 -11.39 13.89 -1.40
N GLY A 27 -10.47 12.98 -1.75
CA GLY A 27 -10.64 12.06 -2.88
C GLY A 27 -10.66 12.73 -4.25
N VAL A 28 -10.27 14.01 -4.35
CA VAL A 28 -10.32 14.76 -5.61
C VAL A 28 -9.22 14.26 -6.54
N LYS A 29 -9.62 13.95 -7.78
CA LYS A 29 -8.69 13.55 -8.85
C LYS A 29 -7.88 14.75 -9.32
N ILE A 30 -6.57 14.57 -9.43
CA ILE A 30 -5.63 15.60 -9.86
C ILE A 30 -5.16 15.28 -11.27
N LYS A 31 -5.07 16.32 -12.10
CA LYS A 31 -4.48 16.21 -13.43
C LYS A 31 -2.96 16.09 -13.30
N PHE A 32 -2.38 15.16 -14.03
CA PHE A 32 -0.94 15.00 -14.15
C PHE A 32 -0.56 15.02 -15.63
N GLY A 33 0.69 15.37 -15.91
CA GLY A 33 1.32 15.18 -17.22
C GLY A 33 2.25 13.97 -17.17
N LYS A 34 2.39 13.28 -18.31
CA LYS A 34 3.36 12.20 -18.52
C LYS A 34 4.41 12.67 -19.53
N ASP A 35 5.68 12.52 -19.19
CA ASP A 35 6.80 12.81 -20.07
C ASP A 35 7.17 11.57 -20.93
N ALA A 36 8.00 11.75 -21.96
CA ALA A 36 8.44 10.71 -22.88
C ALA A 36 9.21 9.58 -22.16
N ASP A 37 9.90 9.89 -21.07
CA ASP A 37 10.65 8.91 -20.26
C ASP A 37 9.80 8.17 -19.22
N GLY A 38 8.47 8.29 -19.32
CA GLY A 38 7.55 7.66 -18.36
C GLY A 38 7.54 8.34 -16.99
N VAL A 39 7.99 9.59 -16.88
CA VAL A 39 7.89 10.36 -15.64
C VAL A 39 6.51 11.02 -15.57
N ILE A 40 5.83 10.90 -14.43
CA ILE A 40 4.58 11.60 -14.16
C ILE A 40 4.83 12.82 -13.27
N CYS A 41 4.22 13.95 -13.62
CA CYS A 41 4.36 15.20 -12.88
C CYS A 41 3.00 15.83 -12.58
N PHE A 42 2.82 16.32 -11.34
CA PHE A 42 1.60 17.00 -10.90
C PHE A 42 1.89 18.06 -9.84
N LEU A 43 0.92 18.95 -9.59
CA LEU A 43 1.01 19.99 -8.57
C LEU A 43 0.56 19.45 -7.21
N THR A 44 1.32 19.77 -6.17
CA THR A 44 1.10 19.35 -4.79
C THR A 44 0.99 20.56 -3.87
N LYS A 45 0.31 20.39 -2.73
CA LYS A 45 0.20 21.39 -1.67
C LYS A 45 0.92 20.91 -0.42
N PRO A 46 1.62 21.79 0.32
CA PRO A 46 2.25 21.43 1.57
C PRO A 46 1.28 20.78 2.57
N GLY A 47 1.73 19.72 3.25
CA GLY A 47 0.94 19.01 4.26
C GLY A 47 -0.22 18.19 3.70
N LYS A 48 -0.24 17.89 2.40
CA LYS A 48 -1.25 17.04 1.76
C LYS A 48 -0.64 15.72 1.28
N GLU A 49 -1.43 14.67 1.38
CA GLU A 49 -1.08 13.33 0.89
C GLU A 49 -1.79 13.02 -0.41
N TYR A 50 -1.11 12.28 -1.27
CA TYR A 50 -1.57 11.90 -2.59
C TYR A 50 -1.36 10.42 -2.84
N ILE A 51 -2.31 9.78 -3.52
CA ILE A 51 -2.23 8.38 -3.95
C ILE A 51 -2.13 8.36 -5.46
N ILE A 52 -1.14 7.63 -5.97
CA ILE A 52 -0.96 7.30 -7.38
C ILE A 52 -1.29 5.82 -7.52
N ARG A 53 -2.20 5.47 -8.44
CA ARG A 53 -2.59 4.08 -8.70
C ARG A 53 -2.96 3.88 -10.16
N SER A 54 -2.92 2.62 -10.61
CA SER A 54 -3.61 2.23 -11.84
C SER A 54 -5.13 2.28 -11.62
N SER A 55 -5.87 2.72 -12.63
CA SER A 55 -7.33 2.79 -12.67
C SER A 55 -7.98 1.40 -12.63
N ASP A 56 -7.31 0.40 -13.23
CA ASP A 56 -7.69 -1.02 -13.19
C ASP A 56 -7.44 -1.66 -11.82
N TYR A 57 -6.79 -0.94 -10.90
CA TYR A 57 -6.72 -1.34 -9.52
C TYR A 57 -8.13 -1.23 -8.93
N ALA A 58 -8.93 -2.29 -9.13
CA ALA A 58 -10.14 -2.53 -8.39
C ALA A 58 -9.84 -2.19 -6.93
N LYS A 59 -10.66 -1.33 -6.31
CA LYS A 59 -10.61 -1.09 -4.87
C LYS A 59 -10.67 -2.46 -4.19
N LYS A 60 -9.51 -3.08 -3.95
CA LYS A 60 -9.42 -4.19 -3.03
C LYS A 60 -9.78 -3.52 -1.71
N ASP A 61 -10.99 -3.79 -1.26
CA ASP A 61 -11.41 -3.43 0.08
C ASP A 61 -10.24 -3.79 0.99
N ARG A 62 -9.80 -2.81 1.81
CA ARG A 62 -8.73 -3.07 2.76
C ARG A 62 -9.17 -4.29 3.55
N THR A 63 -8.49 -5.42 3.35
CA THR A 63 -8.69 -6.59 4.18
C THR A 63 -8.15 -6.22 5.56
N VAL A 64 -9.03 -5.69 6.41
CA VAL A 64 -8.71 -5.43 7.80
C VAL A 64 -8.69 -6.78 8.48
N PHE A 65 -7.49 -7.32 8.70
CA PHE A 65 -7.32 -8.50 9.52
C PHE A 65 -7.62 -8.12 10.97
N ALA A 66 -8.85 -8.39 11.41
CA ALA A 66 -9.22 -8.32 12.81
C ALA A 66 -8.94 -9.67 13.46
N GLY A 67 -8.09 -9.69 14.48
CA GLY A 67 -7.85 -10.87 15.30
C GLY A 67 -8.43 -10.66 16.69
N THR A 68 -9.16 -11.64 17.20
CA THR A 68 -9.51 -11.68 18.62
C THR A 68 -8.24 -12.04 19.40
N PRO A 69 -7.84 -11.27 20.43
CA PRO A 69 -6.73 -11.67 21.29
C PRO A 69 -6.99 -13.08 21.83
N ASN A 70 -6.02 -13.98 21.67
CA ASN A 70 -6.12 -15.31 22.26
C ASN A 70 -6.18 -15.16 23.79
N ARG A 71 -7.36 -15.37 24.39
CA ARG A 71 -7.58 -15.25 25.84
C ARG A 71 -6.96 -16.41 26.62
N GLU A 72 -6.52 -17.44 25.90
CA GLU A 72 -5.80 -18.56 26.47
C GLU A 72 -4.30 -18.40 26.21
N VAL A 73 -3.53 -18.30 27.28
CA VAL A 73 -2.06 -18.30 27.19
C VAL A 73 -1.63 -19.63 26.57
N LYS A 74 -0.97 -19.59 25.40
CA LYS A 74 -0.34 -20.79 24.83
C LYS A 74 0.72 -21.28 25.81
N LYS A 75 0.44 -22.36 26.53
CA LYS A 75 1.41 -23.00 27.42
C LYS A 75 2.34 -23.83 26.55
N LEU A 76 3.59 -23.39 26.45
CA LEU A 76 4.67 -24.26 25.96
C LEU A 76 4.83 -25.37 27.00
N GLY A 77 4.40 -26.59 26.67
CA GLY A 77 4.70 -27.77 27.47
C GLY A 77 6.20 -28.02 27.55
N ASN A 78 6.61 -28.91 28.46
CA ASN A 78 8.02 -29.26 28.63
C ASN A 78 8.65 -29.66 27.29
N ARG A 79 9.67 -28.93 26.87
CA ARG A 79 10.40 -29.20 25.63
C ARG A 79 11.37 -30.35 25.89
N ILE A 80 11.20 -31.44 25.15
CA ILE A 80 12.20 -32.51 25.13
C ILE A 80 13.28 -32.08 24.12
N LEU A 81 14.48 -31.77 24.62
CA LEU A 81 15.66 -31.55 23.79
C LEU A 81 16.04 -32.87 23.11
N GLY A 82 16.16 -32.89 21.78
CA GLY A 82 16.64 -34.06 21.02
C GLY A 82 15.65 -34.73 20.07
N LYS A 83 14.42 -34.22 19.89
CA LYS A 83 13.60 -34.67 18.74
C LYS A 83 14.06 -33.94 17.47
N LEU A 84 14.48 -34.71 16.46
CA LEU A 84 14.89 -34.21 15.14
C LEU A 84 13.75 -33.52 14.37
N ASN A 85 12.51 -33.83 14.73
CA ASN A 85 11.32 -33.34 14.04
C ASN A 85 10.83 -32.06 14.74
N GLY A 86 11.56 -30.98 14.50
CA GLY A 86 11.04 -29.65 14.75
C GLY A 86 9.80 -29.41 13.87
N TRP A 87 8.74 -28.90 14.48
CA TRP A 87 7.57 -28.33 13.80
C TRP A 87 6.80 -29.28 12.88
N ASN A 88 6.07 -30.23 13.47
CA ASN A 88 4.65 -30.50 13.17
C ASN A 88 4.31 -31.91 13.66
N ASP A 89 3.46 -32.00 14.67
CA ASP A 89 2.52 -33.10 14.81
C ASP A 89 1.18 -32.45 15.15
N PHE A 90 0.33 -32.27 14.14
CA PHE A 90 -1.10 -32.06 14.34
C PHE A 90 -1.75 -33.42 14.16
N ASN A 91 -2.19 -34.02 15.27
CA ASN A 91 -3.30 -34.97 15.26
C ASN A 91 -4.59 -34.20 15.53
#